data_AF-B1C7M1-F1
#
_entry.id   AF-B1C7M1-F1
#
_cell.length_a   1.000
_cell.length_b   1.000
_cell.length_c   1.000
_cell.angle_alpha   90.00
_cell.angle_beta   90.00
_cell.angle_gamma   90.00
#
_symmetry.space_group_name_H-M   'P 1'
#
loop_
_entity.id
_entity.type
_entity.pdbx_description
1 polymer ?
#
loop_
_entity_poly.entity_id
_entity_poly.type
_entity_poly.pdbx_seq_one_letter_code
_entity_poly.pdbx_strand_id
1 'polypeptide(L)'
;MAASGRITGKYSNNSDVYISLEWELKSQDKEANKSVIHCELWLRGKDSYRHWNFNSNTKFIIVDGNKKTNTSTSFDTNKNPCKLMQGDFTVKHNSDGSGSFKVSAKHYSGVKLGTATISGKSFNITQIKRISKLNSISISGEYNGIKASYTKYNTKFTDNLVIKCGSFTKTVKGYKSGSLVSFSSSEKESIKKVIGTGKSVTFTCYLQTYSGSTYVGKSNTLSKTGEVTQEVIPKIYIKTGTSSISKIKSIYIKTDTSSIIKVKSVYIKPSGINKV
;
A
#
# COMPACT_ATOMS: atom_id res chain seq x y z
N MET A 1 -5.04 14.84 13.80
CA MET A 1 -6.05 13.76 13.89
C MET A 1 -5.84 13.05 15.21
N ALA A 2 -6.89 12.76 15.97
CA ALA A 2 -6.74 12.26 17.34
C ALA A 2 -6.48 10.75 17.31
N ALA A 3 -5.20 10.36 17.33
CA ALA A 3 -4.81 8.97 17.59
C ALA A 3 -5.15 8.55 19.03
N SER A 4 -5.33 9.52 19.92
CA SER A 4 -5.86 9.36 21.27
C SER A 4 -6.51 10.66 21.73
N GLY A 5 -7.24 10.60 22.85
CA GLY A 5 -7.80 11.80 23.47
C GLY A 5 -8.49 11.52 24.80
N ARG A 6 -8.92 12.59 25.45
CA ARG A 6 -9.56 12.57 26.77
C ARG A 6 -10.65 13.63 26.87
N ILE A 7 -11.79 13.26 27.44
CA ILE A 7 -12.84 14.19 27.84
C ILE A 7 -13.34 13.85 29.24
N THR A 8 -13.87 14.82 29.96
CA THR A 8 -14.33 14.66 31.35
C THR A 8 -15.80 15.02 31.51
N GLY A 9 -16.41 14.45 32.55
CA GLY A 9 -17.79 14.71 32.94
C GLY A 9 -17.91 14.75 34.46
N LYS A 10 -18.63 15.75 34.97
CA LYS A 10 -18.81 15.97 36.41
C LYS A 10 -20.02 15.18 36.93
N TYR A 11 -20.01 14.88 38.22
CA TYR A 11 -21.20 14.37 38.90
C TYR A 11 -22.20 15.49 39.21
N SER A 12 -23.47 15.13 39.28
CA SER A 12 -24.59 16.04 39.58
C SER A 12 -24.48 16.65 40.98
N ASN A 13 -23.98 15.89 41.95
CA ASN A 13 -23.98 16.27 43.37
C ASN A 13 -22.57 16.50 43.94
N ASN A 14 -21.51 16.44 43.12
CA ASN A 14 -20.13 16.61 43.57
C ASN A 14 -19.21 17.02 42.40
N SER A 15 -18.50 18.14 42.55
CA SER A 15 -17.54 18.63 41.55
C SER A 15 -16.11 18.14 41.72
N ASP A 16 -15.76 17.61 42.89
CA ASP A 16 -14.44 17.09 43.21
C ASP A 16 -14.27 15.65 42.72
N VAL A 17 -15.37 15.00 42.31
CA VAL A 17 -15.34 13.73 41.57
C VAL A 17 -15.74 13.97 40.14
N TYR A 18 -15.05 13.32 39.23
CA TYR A 18 -15.41 13.32 37.84
C TYR A 18 -15.04 12.01 37.19
N ILE A 19 -15.68 11.74 36.05
CA ILE A 19 -15.27 10.67 35.15
C ILE A 19 -14.39 11.25 34.04
N SER A 20 -13.39 10.49 33.59
CA SER A 20 -12.71 10.75 32.32
C SER A 20 -12.91 9.59 31.37
N LEU A 21 -13.26 9.92 30.13
CA LEU A 21 -13.29 8.98 29.03
C LEU A 21 -12.06 9.24 28.18
N GLU A 22 -11.21 8.23 28.11
CA GLU A 22 -9.96 8.24 27.39
C GLU A 22 -10.07 7.23 26.25
N TRP A 23 -9.44 7.53 25.12
CA TRP A 23 -9.45 6.64 23.97
C TRP A 23 -8.14 6.66 23.23
N GLU A 24 -7.89 5.60 22.48
CA GLU A 24 -6.80 5.46 21.54
C GLU A 24 -7.21 4.64 20.31
N LEU A 25 -6.57 4.92 19.18
CA LEU A 25 -6.68 4.13 17.97
C LEU A 25 -5.90 2.83 18.16
N LYS A 26 -6.62 1.72 18.31
CA LYS A 26 -6.04 0.40 18.54
C LYS A 26 -5.55 -0.25 17.24
N SER A 27 -6.36 -0.18 16.19
CA SER A 27 -5.99 -0.74 14.88
C SER A 27 -6.78 -0.10 13.74
N GLN A 28 -6.26 -0.25 12.52
CA GLN A 28 -6.95 0.11 11.29
C GLN A 28 -6.96 -1.08 10.34
N ASP A 29 -8.11 -1.32 9.72
CA ASP A 29 -8.29 -2.32 8.69
C ASP A 29 -8.59 -1.59 7.37
N LYS A 30 -7.57 -1.58 6.50
CA LYS A 30 -7.66 -0.98 5.18
C LYS A 30 -8.65 -1.72 4.28
N GLU A 31 -8.72 -3.04 4.35
CA GLU A 31 -9.57 -3.81 3.43
C GLU A 31 -11.04 -3.60 3.80
N ALA A 32 -11.37 -3.66 5.09
CA ALA A 32 -12.73 -3.44 5.59
C ALA A 32 -13.10 -1.96 5.80
N ASN A 33 -12.18 -1.02 5.57
CA ASN A 33 -12.38 0.43 5.74
C ASN A 33 -12.91 0.84 7.13
N LYS A 34 -12.31 0.29 8.18
CA LYS A 34 -12.74 0.49 9.56
C LYS A 34 -11.55 0.69 10.49
N SER A 35 -11.76 1.38 11.59
CA SER A 35 -10.83 1.47 12.71
C SER A 35 -11.42 0.84 13.96
N VAL A 36 -10.55 0.35 14.85
CA VAL A 36 -10.93 -0.04 16.21
C VAL A 36 -10.39 1.00 17.17
N ILE A 37 -11.29 1.59 17.95
CA ILE A 37 -10.96 2.55 19.01
C ILE A 37 -11.09 1.82 20.34
N HIS A 38 -10.02 1.80 21.12
CA HIS A 38 -10.06 1.36 22.51
C HIS A 38 -10.49 2.54 23.36
N CYS A 39 -11.48 2.35 24.24
CA CYS A 39 -11.94 3.36 25.18
C CYS A 39 -11.83 2.87 26.60
N GLU A 40 -11.43 3.74 27.51
CA GLU A 40 -11.41 3.51 28.95
C GLU A 40 -12.16 4.62 29.67
N LEU A 41 -13.07 4.23 30.56
CA LEU A 41 -13.77 5.12 31.45
C LEU A 41 -13.15 5.02 32.84
N TRP A 42 -12.69 6.15 33.36
CA TRP A 42 -12.04 6.27 34.65
C TRP A 42 -12.86 7.13 35.60
N LEU A 43 -12.78 6.82 36.89
CA LEU A 43 -13.22 7.66 38.01
C LEU A 43 -12.00 8.36 38.61
N ARG A 44 -12.11 9.66 38.86
CA ARG A 44 -11.03 10.48 39.39
C ARG A 44 -11.54 11.42 40.48
N GLY A 45 -10.74 11.60 41.52
CA GLY A 45 -10.90 12.65 42.52
C GLY A 45 -9.97 13.83 42.22
N LYS A 46 -10.43 15.04 42.50
CA LYS A 46 -9.61 16.25 42.57
C LYS A 46 -8.67 16.12 43.77
N ASP A 47 -7.42 16.53 43.62
CA ASP A 47 -6.41 16.52 44.69
C ASP A 47 -6.31 15.17 45.44
N SER A 48 -6.46 14.06 44.70
CA SER A 48 -6.45 12.70 45.23
C SER A 48 -7.57 12.36 46.22
N TYR A 49 -8.68 13.10 46.19
CA TYR A 49 -9.85 12.80 47.02
C TYR A 49 -10.34 11.35 46.77
N ARG A 50 -10.49 10.60 47.86
CA ARG A 50 -10.91 9.19 47.83
C ARG A 50 -12.43 9.05 47.76
N HIS A 51 -12.92 8.23 46.84
CA HIS A 51 -14.31 7.81 46.72
C HIS A 51 -14.38 6.31 46.48
N TRP A 52 -15.36 5.68 47.10
CA TRP A 52 -15.62 4.27 46.93
C TRP A 52 -17.12 4.00 46.84
N ASN A 53 -17.45 2.92 46.15
CA ASN A 53 -18.74 2.27 46.26
C ASN A 53 -18.52 0.76 46.08
N PHE A 54 -19.03 -0.03 47.01
CA PHE A 54 -19.02 -1.49 46.94
C PHE A 54 -20.41 -2.08 46.65
N ASN A 55 -21.36 -1.22 46.29
CA ASN A 55 -22.73 -1.57 45.90
C ASN A 55 -22.93 -1.47 44.38
N SER A 56 -24.10 -1.91 43.94
CA SER A 56 -24.55 -1.83 42.54
C SER A 56 -24.38 -0.43 41.95
N ASN A 57 -23.74 -0.39 40.78
CA ASN A 57 -23.53 0.81 39.98
C ASN A 57 -23.57 0.44 38.50
N THR A 58 -23.87 1.40 37.63
CA THR A 58 -23.97 1.15 36.18
C THR A 58 -23.17 2.19 35.42
N LYS A 59 -22.29 1.73 34.54
CA LYS A 59 -21.51 2.58 33.64
C LYS A 59 -21.70 2.13 32.21
N PHE A 60 -21.64 3.08 31.29
CA PHE A 60 -21.62 2.78 29.87
C PHE A 60 -20.76 3.76 29.09
N ILE A 61 -20.17 3.23 28.02
CA ILE A 61 -19.48 3.99 26.97
C ILE A 61 -20.30 3.81 25.70
N ILE A 62 -20.52 4.90 24.96
CA ILE A 62 -21.19 4.88 23.65
C ILE A 62 -20.25 5.49 22.62
N VAL A 63 -19.98 4.74 21.55
CA VAL A 63 -19.23 5.20 20.37
C VAL A 63 -20.08 4.97 19.12
N ASP A 64 -20.39 6.04 18.39
CA ASP A 64 -21.26 6.01 17.19
C ASP A 64 -22.56 5.23 17.40
N GLY A 65 -23.22 5.48 18.55
CA GLY A 65 -24.47 4.80 18.92
C GLY A 65 -24.29 3.40 19.49
N ASN A 66 -23.12 2.76 19.33
CA ASN A 66 -22.84 1.45 19.90
C ASN A 66 -22.55 1.58 21.40
N LYS A 67 -23.40 0.98 22.24
CA LYS A 67 -23.31 1.06 23.70
C LYS A 67 -22.68 -0.21 24.28
N LYS A 68 -21.65 -0.06 25.10
CA LYS A 68 -21.19 -1.10 26.04
C LYS A 68 -21.58 -0.71 27.45
N THR A 69 -22.13 -1.65 28.21
CA THR A 69 -22.58 -1.44 29.58
C THR A 69 -21.79 -2.36 30.50
N ASN A 70 -21.42 -1.86 31.68
CA ASN A 70 -20.83 -2.66 32.74
C ASN A 70 -21.58 -2.37 34.06
N THR A 71 -22.03 -3.44 34.72
CA THR A 71 -22.75 -3.41 36.00
C THR A 71 -21.94 -3.98 37.17
N SER A 72 -20.68 -4.37 36.96
CA SER A 72 -19.77 -4.87 38.01
C SER A 72 -19.66 -3.87 39.18
N THR A 73 -19.67 -4.37 40.40
CA THR A 73 -20.24 -3.65 41.55
C THR A 73 -19.24 -3.04 42.53
N SER A 74 -18.03 -2.67 42.12
CA SER A 74 -17.12 -1.95 43.03
C SER A 74 -16.21 -0.96 42.34
N PHE A 75 -15.89 0.13 43.04
CA PHE A 75 -14.79 1.04 42.73
C PHE A 75 -14.24 1.66 44.02
N ASP A 76 -12.94 1.98 44.04
CA ASP A 76 -12.28 2.75 45.10
C ASP A 76 -11.14 3.57 44.47
N THR A 77 -11.12 4.88 44.71
CA THR A 77 -10.08 5.79 44.20
C THR A 77 -8.98 6.08 45.21
N ASN A 78 -8.76 5.20 46.20
CA ASN A 78 -7.73 5.37 47.23
C ASN A 78 -6.35 5.70 46.62
N LYS A 79 -5.97 6.98 46.70
CA LYS A 79 -4.74 7.58 46.17
C LYS A 79 -4.52 7.47 44.65
N ASN A 80 -5.44 6.87 43.89
CA ASN A 80 -5.28 6.65 42.44
C ASN A 80 -6.64 6.68 41.71
N PRO A 81 -6.66 7.11 40.43
CA PRO A 81 -7.79 6.90 39.54
C PRO A 81 -8.24 5.44 39.49
N CYS A 82 -9.55 5.19 39.42
CA CYS A 82 -10.11 3.84 39.30
C CYS A 82 -10.67 3.63 37.89
N LYS A 83 -10.26 2.57 37.20
CA LYS A 83 -10.84 2.21 35.90
C LYS A 83 -12.20 1.58 36.11
N LEU A 84 -13.25 2.20 35.58
CA LEU A 84 -14.63 1.74 35.73
C LEU A 84 -15.03 0.71 34.66
N MET A 85 -14.58 0.91 33.43
CA MET A 85 -14.77 -0.02 32.33
C MET A 85 -13.86 0.32 31.16
N GLN A 86 -13.66 -0.65 30.27
CA GLN A 86 -12.99 -0.45 29.00
C GLN A 86 -13.71 -1.21 27.90
N GLY A 87 -13.45 -0.87 26.65
CA GLY A 87 -13.98 -1.61 25.53
C GLY A 87 -13.51 -1.11 24.18
N ASP A 88 -13.43 -2.05 23.24
CA ASP A 88 -13.13 -1.77 21.84
C ASP A 88 -14.40 -1.45 21.05
N PHE A 89 -14.35 -0.42 20.21
CA PHE A 89 -15.46 -0.01 19.35
C PHE A 89 -14.99 0.08 17.90
N THR A 90 -15.79 -0.47 16.98
CA THR A 90 -15.51 -0.40 15.55
C THR A 90 -16.14 0.86 14.97
N VAL A 91 -15.34 1.68 14.31
CA VAL A 91 -15.77 2.90 13.60
C VAL A 91 -15.57 2.69 12.10
N LYS A 92 -16.62 2.95 11.31
CA LYS A 92 -16.55 2.87 9.85
C LYS A 92 -16.03 4.19 9.27
N HIS A 93 -15.23 4.11 8.23
CA HIS A 93 -14.76 5.28 7.49
C HIS A 93 -15.64 5.56 6.26
N ASN A 94 -15.56 6.80 5.79
CA ASN A 94 -16.06 7.21 4.48
C ASN A 94 -15.30 6.48 3.37
N SER A 95 -15.84 6.52 2.14
CA SER A 95 -15.26 5.81 0.99
C SER A 95 -13.80 6.21 0.68
N ASP A 96 -13.43 7.45 0.95
CA ASP A 96 -12.07 8.01 0.79
C ASP A 96 -11.14 7.71 1.98
N GLY A 97 -11.64 6.97 2.97
CA GLY A 97 -10.97 6.59 4.20
C GLY A 97 -10.92 7.68 5.24
N SER A 98 -11.50 8.87 5.01
CA SER A 98 -11.70 9.85 6.07
C SER A 98 -12.72 9.33 7.07
N GLY A 99 -12.74 9.85 8.30
CA GLY A 99 -13.70 9.40 9.29
C GLY A 99 -13.72 10.26 10.53
N SER A 100 -14.82 10.14 11.25
CA SER A 100 -15.01 10.70 12.58
C SER A 100 -15.85 9.74 13.41
N PHE A 101 -15.73 9.81 14.72
CA PHE A 101 -16.63 9.11 15.64
C PHE A 101 -17.14 10.08 16.70
N LYS A 102 -18.35 9.82 17.20
CA LYS A 102 -18.94 10.49 18.34
C LYS A 102 -18.86 9.59 19.57
N VAL A 103 -18.32 10.12 20.65
CA VAL A 103 -18.14 9.38 21.90
C VAL A 103 -18.85 10.09 23.06
N SER A 104 -19.47 9.30 23.94
CA SER A 104 -20.08 9.73 25.20
C SER A 104 -19.96 8.65 26.27
N ALA A 105 -20.17 9.02 27.53
CA ALA A 105 -20.25 8.06 28.63
C ALA A 105 -21.15 8.56 29.74
N LYS A 106 -21.62 7.62 30.55
CA LYS A 106 -22.39 7.92 31.77
C LYS A 106 -22.02 6.93 32.85
N HIS A 107 -22.01 7.41 34.09
CA HIS A 107 -21.82 6.57 35.26
C HIS A 107 -22.86 6.92 36.32
N TYR A 108 -23.74 5.98 36.61
CA TYR A 108 -24.63 5.98 37.77
C TYR A 108 -23.88 5.39 38.96
N SER A 109 -23.43 6.25 39.87
CA SER A 109 -22.53 5.85 40.95
C SER A 109 -23.13 4.87 41.95
N GLY A 110 -24.47 4.81 42.08
CA GLY A 110 -25.15 4.00 43.10
C GLY A 110 -25.06 4.57 44.52
N VAL A 111 -24.48 5.76 44.70
CA VAL A 111 -24.31 6.45 45.99
C VAL A 111 -24.68 7.93 45.86
N LYS A 112 -24.59 8.71 46.95
CA LYS A 112 -24.96 10.13 46.99
C LYS A 112 -24.21 11.03 45.98
N LEU A 113 -23.13 10.54 45.35
CA LEU A 113 -22.46 11.21 44.22
C LEU A 113 -23.42 11.44 43.04
N GLY A 114 -24.45 10.61 42.87
CA GLY A 114 -25.42 10.73 41.80
C GLY A 114 -24.87 10.23 40.46
N THR A 115 -25.13 10.99 39.41
CA THR A 115 -24.82 10.60 38.03
C THR A 115 -23.78 11.54 37.43
N ALA A 116 -22.74 10.97 36.82
CA ALA A 116 -21.84 11.71 35.95
C ALA A 116 -22.16 11.45 34.48
N THR A 117 -22.13 12.52 33.68
CA THR A 117 -22.41 12.46 32.23
C THR A 117 -21.30 13.15 31.46
N ILE A 118 -20.80 12.47 30.42
CA ILE A 118 -19.98 13.03 29.37
C ILE A 118 -20.88 13.15 28.14
N SER A 119 -21.29 14.38 27.80
CA SER A 119 -22.08 14.66 26.61
C SER A 119 -21.35 14.26 25.33
N GLY A 120 -22.09 13.80 24.33
CA GLY A 120 -21.51 13.29 23.09
C GLY A 120 -20.70 14.33 22.33
N LYS A 121 -19.42 14.04 22.09
CA LYS A 121 -18.48 14.87 21.31
C LYS A 121 -17.91 14.08 20.15
N SER A 122 -17.68 14.77 19.02
CA SER A 122 -17.16 14.18 17.80
C SER A 122 -15.66 14.44 17.64
N PHE A 123 -14.93 13.43 17.16
CA PHE A 123 -13.50 13.51 16.91
C PHE A 123 -13.16 12.91 15.55
N ASN A 124 -12.22 13.53 14.84
CA ASN A 124 -11.68 13.02 13.58
C ASN A 124 -10.64 11.94 13.84
N ILE A 125 -10.75 10.82 13.13
CA ILE A 125 -9.78 9.71 13.18
C ILE A 125 -8.80 9.79 12.03
N THR A 126 -7.65 9.13 12.23
CA THR A 126 -6.60 9.04 11.22
C THR A 126 -7.15 8.45 9.92
N GLN A 127 -7.03 9.20 8.82
CA GLN A 127 -7.50 8.76 7.52
C GLN A 127 -6.80 7.47 7.06
N ILE A 128 -7.58 6.48 6.63
CA ILE A 128 -7.06 5.27 5.97
C ILE A 128 -6.78 5.62 4.50
N LYS A 129 -5.51 5.62 4.09
CA LYS A 129 -5.16 5.84 2.68
C LYS A 129 -5.71 4.69 1.80
N ARG A 130 -6.70 4.99 0.97
CA ARG A 130 -7.40 4.01 0.08
C ARG A 130 -6.60 3.68 -1.20
N ILE A 131 -5.30 3.42 -1.05
CA ILE A 131 -4.38 3.08 -2.15
C ILE A 131 -4.71 1.66 -2.66
N SER A 132 -4.93 1.46 -3.95
CA SER A 132 -5.20 0.13 -4.52
C SER A 132 -4.08 -0.89 -4.24
N LYS A 133 -4.43 -2.18 -4.16
CA LYS A 133 -3.49 -3.28 -3.90
C LYS A 133 -3.21 -4.04 -5.18
N LEU A 134 -1.94 -4.11 -5.58
CA LEU A 134 -1.54 -4.88 -6.75
C LEU A 134 -1.50 -6.37 -6.35
N ASN A 135 -2.26 -7.21 -7.04
CA ASN A 135 -2.42 -8.62 -6.68
C ASN A 135 -1.50 -9.53 -7.49
N SER A 136 -1.39 -9.26 -8.79
CA SER A 136 -0.59 -10.08 -9.69
C SER A 136 -0.11 -9.29 -10.90
N ILE A 137 0.96 -9.81 -11.50
CA ILE A 137 1.47 -9.36 -12.79
C ILE A 137 1.82 -10.58 -13.66
N SER A 138 1.63 -10.45 -14.96
CA SER A 138 2.08 -11.42 -15.95
C SER A 138 2.70 -10.72 -17.15
N ILE A 139 3.68 -11.41 -17.74
CA ILE A 139 4.34 -10.99 -18.97
C ILE A 139 3.57 -11.64 -20.13
N SER A 140 3.25 -10.84 -21.13
CA SER A 140 2.52 -11.29 -22.31
C SER A 140 3.49 -11.53 -23.45
N GLY A 141 3.55 -12.78 -23.95
CA GLY A 141 4.54 -13.21 -24.94
C GLY A 141 5.98 -12.99 -24.46
N GLU A 142 6.94 -13.06 -25.38
CA GLU A 142 8.31 -12.61 -25.16
C GLU A 142 8.33 -11.10 -24.88
N TYR A 143 7.99 -10.69 -23.66
CA TYR A 143 7.97 -9.30 -23.19
C TYR A 143 7.23 -8.30 -24.10
N ASN A 144 6.21 -8.74 -24.86
CA ASN A 144 5.43 -7.84 -25.72
C ASN A 144 4.52 -6.89 -24.93
N GLY A 145 4.26 -7.20 -23.66
CA GLY A 145 3.51 -6.34 -22.76
C GLY A 145 3.36 -6.93 -21.37
N ILE A 146 2.68 -6.18 -20.51
CA ILE A 146 2.40 -6.55 -19.12
C ILE A 146 0.90 -6.50 -18.86
N LYS A 147 0.37 -7.53 -18.20
CA LYS A 147 -0.94 -7.48 -17.54
C LYS A 147 -0.73 -7.40 -16.04
N ALA A 148 -1.55 -6.59 -15.39
CA ALA A 148 -1.55 -6.41 -13.95
C ALA A 148 -2.98 -6.45 -13.40
N SER A 149 -3.22 -7.24 -12.36
CA SER A 149 -4.53 -7.28 -11.69
C SER A 149 -4.40 -6.68 -10.30
N TYR A 150 -5.41 -5.91 -9.90
CA TYR A 150 -5.41 -5.20 -8.62
C TYR A 150 -6.80 -5.11 -8.00
N THR A 151 -6.83 -4.97 -6.68
CA THR A 151 -8.04 -4.67 -5.90
C THR A 151 -8.14 -3.16 -5.70
N LYS A 152 -9.25 -2.58 -6.16
CA LYS A 152 -9.54 -1.16 -6.03
C LYS A 152 -10.31 -0.89 -4.73
N TYR A 153 -9.75 -0.08 -3.85
CA TYR A 153 -10.38 0.22 -2.55
C TYR A 153 -11.27 1.46 -2.54
N ASN A 154 -11.18 2.31 -3.56
CA ASN A 154 -12.11 3.41 -3.80
C ASN A 154 -12.34 3.56 -5.30
N THR A 155 -13.58 3.43 -5.75
CA THR A 155 -13.94 3.46 -7.19
C THR A 155 -13.74 4.82 -7.85
N LYS A 156 -13.81 5.92 -7.10
CA LYS A 156 -13.60 7.30 -7.56
C LYS A 156 -12.12 7.67 -7.75
N PHE A 157 -11.20 6.87 -7.22
CA PHE A 157 -9.76 7.12 -7.36
C PHE A 157 -9.23 6.64 -8.72
N THR A 158 -8.13 7.20 -9.18
CA THR A 158 -7.44 6.79 -10.42
C THR A 158 -6.15 6.06 -10.08
N ASP A 159 -5.92 4.93 -10.72
CA ASP A 159 -4.71 4.13 -10.53
C ASP A 159 -3.85 4.18 -11.79
N ASN A 160 -2.59 4.61 -11.64
CA ASN A 160 -1.61 4.60 -12.71
C ASN A 160 -0.67 3.40 -12.50
N LEU A 161 -0.50 2.55 -13.51
CA LEU A 161 0.44 1.44 -13.46
C LEU A 161 1.82 1.93 -13.85
N VAL A 162 2.80 1.74 -12.96
CA VAL A 162 4.21 1.98 -13.26
C VAL A 162 4.88 0.63 -13.48
N ILE A 163 5.53 0.48 -14.64
CA ILE A 163 6.28 -0.69 -15.06
C ILE A 163 7.74 -0.28 -15.19
N LYS A 164 8.64 -1.02 -14.55
CA LYS A 164 10.09 -0.83 -14.61
C LYS A 164 10.80 -2.08 -15.08
N CYS A 165 11.86 -1.91 -15.87
CA CYS A 165 12.77 -2.96 -16.28
C CYS A 165 14.17 -2.35 -16.49
N GLY A 166 15.10 -2.53 -15.55
CA GLY A 166 16.39 -1.82 -15.58
C GLY A 166 16.19 -0.31 -15.70
N SER A 167 16.75 0.30 -16.74
CA SER A 167 16.58 1.73 -17.06
C SER A 167 15.24 2.07 -17.73
N PHE A 168 14.51 1.09 -18.26
CA PHE A 168 13.19 1.31 -18.85
C PHE A 168 12.15 1.58 -17.77
N THR A 169 11.35 2.63 -17.94
CA THR A 169 10.19 2.94 -17.10
C THR A 169 9.03 3.41 -17.98
N LYS A 170 7.85 2.83 -17.76
CA LYS A 170 6.58 3.25 -18.39
C LYS A 170 5.53 3.49 -17.33
N THR A 171 4.80 4.60 -17.43
CA THR A 171 3.64 4.88 -16.59
C THR A 171 2.38 4.94 -17.44
N VAL A 172 1.43 4.05 -17.16
CA VAL A 172 0.14 4.00 -17.83
C VAL A 172 -0.89 4.68 -16.93
N LYS A 173 -1.38 5.84 -17.35
CA LYS A 173 -2.39 6.60 -16.60
C LYS A 173 -3.76 5.93 -16.69
N GLY A 174 -4.51 5.91 -15.58
CA GLY A 174 -5.86 5.35 -15.53
C GLY A 174 -5.92 3.88 -15.96
N TYR A 175 -4.91 3.10 -15.57
CA TYR A 175 -4.79 1.70 -15.93
C TYR A 175 -6.00 0.90 -15.40
N LYS A 176 -6.61 0.07 -16.25
CA LYS A 176 -7.74 -0.79 -15.90
C LYS A 176 -7.24 -2.19 -15.54
N SER A 177 -7.65 -2.70 -14.39
CA SER A 177 -7.27 -4.03 -13.87
C SER A 177 -7.43 -5.12 -14.94
N GLY A 178 -6.41 -5.96 -15.10
CA GLY A 178 -6.37 -7.06 -16.08
C GLY A 178 -6.09 -6.66 -17.54
N SER A 179 -6.06 -5.37 -17.88
CA SER A 179 -5.82 -4.92 -19.26
C SER A 179 -4.37 -5.16 -19.70
N LEU A 180 -4.18 -5.48 -20.99
CA LEU A 180 -2.83 -5.60 -21.53
C LEU A 180 -2.23 -4.22 -21.80
N VAL A 181 -1.06 -3.97 -21.22
CA VAL A 181 -0.19 -2.86 -21.61
C VAL A 181 0.80 -3.37 -22.65
N SER A 182 0.53 -3.08 -23.92
CA SER A 182 1.47 -3.39 -25.00
C SER A 182 2.66 -2.42 -25.00
N PHE A 183 3.83 -2.91 -25.38
CA PHE A 183 5.01 -2.10 -25.65
C PHE A 183 5.13 -1.78 -27.14
N SER A 184 5.40 -0.52 -27.46
CA SER A 184 5.75 -0.06 -28.79
C SER A 184 7.14 -0.56 -29.21
N SER A 185 7.48 -0.45 -30.49
CA SER A 185 8.77 -0.89 -31.01
C SER A 185 9.96 -0.22 -30.31
N SER A 186 9.90 1.09 -30.05
CA SER A 186 10.97 1.81 -29.35
C SER A 186 11.14 1.40 -27.88
N GLU A 187 10.03 1.08 -27.21
CA GLU A 187 10.04 0.55 -25.84
C GLU A 187 10.64 -0.86 -25.82
N LYS A 188 10.30 -1.72 -26.78
CA LYS A 188 10.91 -3.04 -26.92
C LYS A 188 12.41 -2.96 -27.18
N GLU A 189 12.88 -2.04 -28.02
CA GLU A 189 14.31 -1.81 -28.23
C GLU A 189 15.03 -1.35 -26.95
N SER A 190 14.36 -0.52 -26.14
CA SER A 190 14.90 -0.13 -24.82
C SER A 190 15.00 -1.31 -23.87
N ILE A 191 14.00 -2.20 -23.86
CA ILE A 191 14.01 -3.43 -23.05
C ILE A 191 15.09 -4.40 -23.56
N LYS A 192 15.25 -4.57 -24.87
CA LYS A 192 16.33 -5.39 -25.46
C LYS A 192 17.71 -4.91 -25.04
N LYS A 193 17.94 -3.59 -24.98
CA LYS A 193 19.22 -3.04 -24.46
C LYS A 193 19.44 -3.40 -22.99
N VAL A 194 18.38 -3.47 -22.18
CA VAL A 194 18.47 -3.92 -20.78
C VAL A 194 18.78 -5.42 -20.70
N ILE A 195 18.19 -6.24 -21.58
CA ILE A 195 18.46 -7.69 -21.64
C ILE A 195 19.91 -7.96 -22.08
N GLY A 196 20.41 -7.21 -23.06
CA GLY A 196 21.74 -7.41 -23.63
C GLY A 196 21.90 -8.82 -24.20
N THR A 197 22.91 -9.56 -23.72
CA THR A 197 23.14 -10.97 -24.06
C THR A 197 22.44 -11.95 -23.11
N GLY A 198 21.65 -11.47 -22.15
CA GLY A 198 20.90 -12.30 -21.22
C GLY A 198 19.72 -13.03 -21.87
N LYS A 199 19.26 -14.11 -21.24
CA LYS A 199 18.10 -14.91 -21.68
C LYS A 199 16.83 -14.65 -20.88
N SER A 200 16.85 -13.66 -19.99
CA SER A 200 15.72 -13.34 -19.12
C SER A 200 15.58 -11.85 -18.90
N VAL A 201 14.37 -11.43 -18.56
CA VAL A 201 14.01 -10.05 -18.30
C VAL A 201 13.08 -9.97 -17.09
N THR A 202 13.39 -9.07 -16.16
CA THR A 202 12.58 -8.86 -14.95
C THR A 202 11.85 -7.53 -15.05
N PHE A 203 10.52 -7.60 -14.89
CA PHE A 203 9.66 -6.42 -14.78
C PHE A 203 9.22 -6.24 -13.34
N THR A 204 9.35 -5.01 -12.84
CA THR A 204 8.88 -4.59 -11.52
C THR A 204 7.74 -3.60 -11.69
N CYS A 205 6.59 -3.88 -11.08
CA CYS A 205 5.38 -3.10 -11.23
C CYS A 205 4.85 -2.63 -9.88
N TYR A 206 4.20 -1.46 -9.89
CA TYR A 206 3.41 -0.95 -8.77
C TYR A 206 2.36 0.04 -9.28
N LEU A 207 1.35 0.31 -8.47
CA LEU A 207 0.34 1.33 -8.74
C LEU A 207 0.66 2.62 -7.99
N GLN A 208 0.35 3.74 -8.63
CA GLN A 208 0.22 5.03 -7.99
C GLN A 208 -1.27 5.41 -7.98
N THR A 209 -1.85 5.56 -6.80
CA THR A 209 -3.26 5.92 -6.64
C THR A 209 -3.41 7.42 -6.42
N TYR A 210 -4.38 8.03 -7.10
CA TYR A 210 -4.69 9.45 -7.06
C TYR A 210 -6.17 9.69 -6.71
N SER A 211 -6.44 10.75 -5.95
CA SER A 211 -7.77 11.31 -5.72
C SER A 211 -7.86 12.63 -6.47
N GLY A 212 -8.54 12.63 -7.63
CA GLY A 212 -8.39 13.73 -8.59
C GLY A 212 -6.92 13.85 -9.05
N SER A 213 -6.33 15.03 -8.87
CA SER A 213 -4.90 15.29 -9.13
C SER A 213 -3.99 14.97 -7.93
N THR A 214 -4.55 14.74 -6.74
CA THR A 214 -3.76 14.55 -5.52
C THR A 214 -3.25 13.13 -5.40
N TYR A 215 -1.93 12.97 -5.26
CA TYR A 215 -1.31 11.66 -5.03
C TYR A 215 -1.62 11.12 -3.64
N VAL A 216 -2.22 9.93 -3.57
CA VAL A 216 -2.60 9.26 -2.31
C VAL A 216 -1.49 8.33 -1.83
N GLY A 217 -0.86 7.60 -2.75
CA GLY A 217 0.29 6.75 -2.43
C GLY A 217 0.55 5.61 -3.42
N LYS A 218 1.52 4.78 -3.03
CA LYS A 218 2.06 3.67 -3.82
C LYS A 218 1.56 2.32 -3.29
N SER A 219 1.20 1.39 -4.17
CA SER A 219 0.88 0.02 -3.77
C SER A 219 2.13 -0.77 -3.34
N ASN A 220 1.91 -2.01 -2.90
CA ASN A 220 2.97 -3.02 -2.91
C ASN A 220 3.59 -3.15 -4.32
N THR A 221 4.86 -3.55 -4.35
CA THR A 221 5.62 -3.74 -5.59
C THR A 221 5.70 -5.24 -5.89
N LEU A 222 5.40 -5.63 -7.13
CA LEU A 222 5.55 -7.02 -7.59
C LEU A 222 6.58 -7.09 -8.71
N SER A 223 7.35 -8.18 -8.75
CA SER A 223 8.32 -8.44 -9.81
C SER A 223 8.03 -9.77 -10.49
N LYS A 224 8.23 -9.84 -11.80
CA LYS A 224 8.09 -11.06 -12.58
C LYS A 224 9.23 -11.14 -13.60
N THR A 225 9.87 -12.30 -13.63
CA THR A 225 10.90 -12.63 -14.62
C THR A 225 10.27 -13.49 -15.71
N GLY A 226 10.57 -13.16 -16.95
CA GLY A 226 10.24 -13.95 -18.13
C GLY A 226 11.51 -14.35 -18.86
N GLU A 227 11.45 -15.47 -19.57
CA GLU A 227 12.50 -15.89 -20.49
C GLU A 227 12.30 -15.24 -21.86
N VAL A 228 13.41 -15.01 -22.54
CA VAL A 228 13.46 -14.41 -23.87
C VAL A 228 14.16 -15.37 -24.80
N THR A 229 13.46 -15.80 -25.84
CA THR A 229 14.11 -16.45 -26.98
C THR A 229 14.97 -15.40 -27.66
N GLN A 230 16.29 -15.55 -27.57
CA GLN A 230 17.15 -14.73 -28.41
C GLN A 230 17.03 -15.21 -29.84
N GLU A 231 16.76 -14.28 -30.76
CA GLU A 231 17.02 -14.51 -32.17
C GLU A 231 18.53 -14.73 -32.32
N VAL A 232 18.92 -15.97 -32.61
CA VAL A 232 20.32 -16.30 -32.89
C VAL A 232 20.66 -15.66 -34.23
N ILE A 233 21.27 -14.47 -34.22
CA ILE A 233 21.84 -13.91 -35.43
C ILE A 233 23.14 -14.68 -35.71
N PRO A 234 23.21 -15.55 -36.73
CA PRO A 234 24.42 -16.29 -37.01
C PRO A 234 25.52 -15.32 -37.44
N LYS A 235 26.63 -15.30 -36.69
CA LYS A 235 27.83 -14.55 -37.06
C LYS A 235 28.72 -15.46 -37.89
N ILE A 236 29.05 -15.01 -39.10
CA ILE A 236 30.01 -15.70 -39.97
C ILE A 236 31.37 -15.02 -39.78
N TYR A 237 32.35 -15.78 -39.30
CA TYR A 237 33.76 -15.36 -39.26
C TYR A 237 34.51 -16.06 -40.40
N ILE A 238 35.13 -15.28 -41.27
CA ILE A 238 35.99 -15.80 -42.35
C ILE A 238 37.44 -15.60 -41.92
N LYS A 239 38.16 -16.70 -41.70
CA LYS A 239 39.61 -16.70 -41.46
C LYS A 239 40.32 -16.99 -42.77
N THR A 240 41.24 -16.12 -43.17
CA THR A 240 42.07 -16.36 -44.37
C THR A 240 43.39 -17.02 -43.98
N GLY A 241 43.84 -17.98 -44.80
CA GLY A 241 45.08 -18.73 -44.58
C GLY A 241 46.35 -17.98 -44.97
N THR A 242 46.23 -16.79 -45.56
CA THR A 242 47.36 -15.96 -46.00
C THR A 242 47.16 -14.49 -45.58
N SER A 243 48.28 -13.80 -45.39
CA SER A 243 48.36 -12.37 -45.02
C SER A 243 48.08 -11.41 -46.18
N SER A 244 47.89 -11.93 -47.40
CA SER A 244 47.69 -11.15 -48.63
C SER A 244 46.34 -11.46 -49.27
N ILE A 245 45.27 -10.86 -48.74
CA ILE A 245 43.99 -10.82 -49.46
C ILE A 245 44.00 -9.64 -50.44
N SER A 246 44.65 -9.81 -51.59
CA SER A 246 44.61 -8.81 -52.65
C SER A 246 43.35 -8.98 -53.51
N LYS A 247 42.24 -8.39 -53.04
CA LYS A 247 40.93 -8.21 -53.70
C LYS A 247 39.94 -9.38 -53.58
N ILE A 248 39.07 -9.34 -52.56
CA ILE A 248 37.80 -10.07 -52.59
C ILE A 248 36.81 -9.28 -53.47
N LYS A 249 36.48 -9.81 -54.65
CA LYS A 249 35.51 -9.16 -55.57
C LYS A 249 34.08 -9.20 -55.03
N SER A 250 33.73 -10.25 -54.27
CA SER A 250 32.41 -10.46 -53.67
C SER A 250 32.43 -11.66 -52.71
N ILE A 251 31.65 -11.60 -51.62
CA ILE A 251 31.39 -12.74 -50.73
C ILE A 251 29.97 -13.25 -50.97
N TYR A 252 29.84 -14.57 -51.11
CA TYR A 252 28.57 -15.27 -51.29
C TYR A 252 28.37 -16.27 -50.17
N ILE A 253 27.15 -16.34 -49.63
CA ILE A 253 26.74 -17.39 -48.70
C ILE A 253 25.84 -18.34 -49.48
N LYS A 254 26.24 -19.62 -49.56
CA LYS A 254 25.41 -20.68 -50.13
C LYS A 254 24.58 -21.29 -49.00
N THR A 255 23.26 -21.22 -49.14
CA THR A 255 22.35 -21.94 -48.24
C THR A 255 22.12 -23.37 -48.76
N ASP A 256 21.59 -24.22 -47.90
CA ASP A 256 21.12 -25.58 -48.20
C ASP A 256 20.09 -25.64 -49.34
N THR A 257 19.36 -24.55 -49.57
CA THR A 257 18.29 -24.40 -50.56
C THR A 257 18.76 -23.98 -51.96
N SER A 258 19.99 -24.31 -52.36
CA SER A 258 20.57 -23.96 -53.68
C SER A 258 20.62 -22.45 -54.00
N SER A 259 20.25 -21.60 -53.05
CA SER A 259 20.12 -20.16 -53.22
C SER A 259 21.44 -19.47 -52.88
N ILE A 260 21.90 -18.57 -53.75
CA ILE A 260 23.11 -17.76 -53.51
C ILE A 260 22.69 -16.37 -53.06
N ILE A 261 23.06 -15.98 -51.84
CA ILE A 261 22.78 -14.65 -51.31
C ILE A 261 24.02 -13.76 -51.48
N LYS A 262 23.88 -12.65 -52.23
CA LYS A 262 24.92 -11.63 -52.36
C LYS A 262 24.91 -10.72 -51.14
N VAL A 263 26.00 -10.69 -50.39
CA VAL A 263 26.13 -9.82 -49.21
C VAL A 263 26.44 -8.40 -49.66
N LYS A 264 25.61 -7.42 -49.26
CA LYS A 264 25.74 -6.01 -49.69
C LYS A 264 26.97 -5.30 -49.11
N SER A 265 27.49 -5.72 -47.95
CA SER A 265 28.67 -5.12 -47.31
C SER A 265 29.29 -6.08 -46.29
N VAL A 266 30.62 -6.21 -46.31
CA VAL A 266 31.41 -7.04 -45.36
C VAL A 266 32.50 -6.18 -44.74
N TYR A 267 32.67 -6.25 -43.43
CA TYR A 267 33.77 -5.62 -42.70
C TYR A 267 34.81 -6.68 -42.34
N ILE A 268 36.02 -6.57 -42.92
CA ILE A 268 37.16 -7.43 -42.60
C ILE A 268 38.08 -6.63 -41.69
N LYS A 269 38.38 -7.16 -40.49
CA LYS A 269 39.41 -6.59 -39.60
C LYS A 269 40.69 -7.40 -39.78
N PRO A 270 41.74 -6.86 -40.42
CA PRO A 270 43.03 -7.55 -40.49
C PRO A 270 43.61 -7.63 -39.07
N SER A 271 43.98 -8.84 -38.63
CA SER A 271 44.80 -9.00 -37.43
C SER A 271 46.26 -8.75 -37.77
N GLY A 272 46.81 -7.65 -37.24
CA GLY A 272 48.26 -7.42 -37.05
C GLY A 272 49.14 -7.48 -38.31
N ILE A 273 49.36 -6.34 -38.95
CA ILE A 273 50.60 -6.15 -39.72
C ILE A 273 51.69 -5.86 -38.69
N ASN A 274 52.48 -6.87 -38.32
CA ASN A 274 53.80 -6.59 -37.76
C ASN A 274 54.59 -5.95 -38.89
N LYS A 275 54.83 -4.64 -38.80
CA LYS A 275 55.78 -3.95 -39.67
C LYS A 275 57.16 -4.53 -39.34
N VAL A 276 57.75 -5.24 -40.31
CA VAL A 276 59.19 -5.51 -40.36
C VAL A 276 59.87 -4.24 -40.84
#